data_AF-A0A924PZ18-F1
#
_entry.id   AF-A0A924PZ18-F1
#
_cell.length_a   1.000
_cell.length_b   1.000
_cell.length_c   1.000
_cell.angle_alpha   90.00
_cell.angle_beta   90.00
_cell.angle_gamma   90.00
#
_symmetry.space_group_name_H-M   'P 1'
#
loop_
_entity.id
_entity.type
_entity.pdbx_description
1 polymer ?
#
loop_
_entity_poly.entity_id
_entity_poly.type
_entity_poly.pdbx_seq_one_letter_code
_entity_poly.pdbx_strand_id
1 'polypeptide(L)'
;MHTKIVVTMTAVALAALVAACGGGGSSTPAPSTTISGSAVKGPVSNATVTVKDAANGAVLGTTTTGAGGAYTLSIPFTGDVVVEVNGGSYLDEATRVSTVLATPMKVVLNANGGNVTGVVTPLTTIAYTYAFGTTGTPTNAAYKTAATNLATQFQLNGVDLATTVPVVTGSVNDYGRALAGLSTYLQQSGVTLQTLLTTAFNNAQSAQFSTAYTSAYNTANPGHPITFTFNGNLISVSGTGAGGGTGSCGVNINGTFTASGTTVPLNLDYCVTGIAASSCNAGNGSLSQALTSQQGVAGAANLVYTYTASCVANPVVTIHLQ
;
A
#
# COMPACT_ATOMS: atom_id res chain seq x y z
N MET A 1 11.83 6.94 -83.45
CA MET A 1 10.83 6.68 -84.51
C MET A 1 11.37 5.58 -85.42
N HIS A 2 10.96 4.33 -85.22
CA HIS A 2 10.99 3.16 -86.14
C HIS A 2 10.09 2.11 -85.44
N THR A 3 8.80 2.06 -85.77
CA THR A 3 8.14 1.08 -86.66
C THR A 3 7.77 -0.24 -85.98
N LYS A 4 6.50 -0.29 -85.55
CA LYS A 4 5.49 -1.37 -85.56
C LYS A 4 5.96 -2.82 -85.70
N ILE A 5 5.39 -3.71 -84.89
CA ILE A 5 4.64 -4.91 -85.34
C ILE A 5 3.65 -5.32 -84.24
N VAL A 6 2.41 -5.50 -84.68
CA VAL A 6 1.26 -6.04 -83.95
C VAL A 6 1.21 -7.53 -84.25
N VAL A 7 1.09 -8.38 -83.22
CA VAL A 7 0.62 -9.77 -83.38
C VAL A 7 -0.47 -10.04 -82.35
N THR A 8 -1.57 -10.52 -82.91
CA THR A 8 -2.88 -10.86 -82.39
C THR A 8 -2.91 -12.14 -81.55
N MET A 9 -4.02 -12.30 -80.82
CA MET A 9 -4.92 -13.48 -80.83
C MET A 9 -5.05 -14.25 -79.49
N THR A 10 -6.30 -14.25 -78.96
CA THR A 10 -7.01 -15.32 -78.21
C THR A 10 -6.42 -15.82 -76.87
N ALA A 11 -7.15 -16.22 -75.82
CA ALA A 11 -8.57 -16.41 -75.54
C ALA A 11 -8.71 -16.77 -74.02
N VAL A 12 -9.85 -16.40 -73.43
CA VAL A 12 -10.62 -17.13 -72.40
C VAL A 12 -9.98 -17.42 -71.02
N ALA A 13 -10.51 -16.67 -70.03
CA ALA A 13 -10.96 -17.04 -68.68
C ALA A 13 -10.18 -18.05 -67.83
N LEU A 14 -9.67 -17.57 -66.68
CA LEU A 14 -9.85 -18.27 -65.40
C LEU A 14 -9.88 -17.27 -64.24
N ALA A 15 -10.96 -17.30 -63.46
CA ALA A 15 -11.12 -16.55 -62.24
C ALA A 15 -10.13 -17.02 -61.17
N ALA A 16 -9.35 -16.09 -60.62
CA ALA A 16 -8.72 -16.24 -59.32
C ALA A 16 -9.00 -14.97 -58.53
N LEU A 17 -10.17 -14.92 -57.88
CA LEU A 17 -10.39 -14.03 -56.76
C LEU A 17 -9.42 -14.49 -55.66
N VAL A 18 -8.27 -13.83 -55.56
CA VAL A 18 -7.47 -13.90 -54.33
C VAL A 18 -8.22 -13.06 -53.31
N ALA A 19 -9.18 -13.72 -52.64
CA ALA A 19 -9.65 -13.31 -51.33
C ALA A 19 -8.43 -13.36 -50.40
N ALA A 20 -7.69 -12.26 -50.34
CA ALA A 20 -6.70 -12.03 -49.31
C ALA A 20 -7.48 -12.00 -47.99
N CYS A 21 -7.40 -13.13 -47.28
CA CYS A 21 -7.94 -13.37 -45.98
C CYS A 21 -7.58 -12.19 -45.07
N GLY A 22 -8.58 -11.38 -44.73
CA GLY A 22 -8.51 -10.46 -43.63
C GLY A 22 -8.26 -11.28 -42.37
N GLY A 23 -7.02 -11.27 -41.90
CA GLY A 23 -6.66 -11.70 -40.56
C GLY A 23 -7.27 -10.73 -39.56
N GLY A 24 -8.58 -10.84 -39.35
CA GLY A 24 -9.27 -10.27 -38.21
C GLY A 24 -8.78 -11.00 -36.98
N GLY A 25 -7.63 -10.57 -36.46
CA GLY A 25 -7.24 -10.89 -35.10
C GLY A 25 -8.35 -10.37 -34.20
N SER A 26 -9.24 -11.25 -33.77
CA SER A 26 -10.14 -11.01 -32.66
C SER A 26 -9.27 -10.76 -31.45
N SER A 27 -8.81 -9.53 -31.28
CA SER A 27 -8.27 -9.05 -30.02
C SER A 27 -9.44 -9.08 -29.05
N THR A 28 -9.60 -10.20 -28.35
CA THR A 28 -10.49 -10.28 -27.20
C THR A 28 -10.18 -9.05 -26.34
N PRO A 29 -11.13 -8.13 -26.11
CA PRO A 29 -10.87 -6.95 -25.31
C PRO A 29 -10.28 -7.38 -23.98
N ALA A 30 -9.23 -6.69 -23.52
CA ALA A 30 -8.71 -6.94 -22.19
C ALA A 30 -9.87 -6.81 -21.19
N PRO A 31 -10.04 -7.78 -20.27
CA PRO A 31 -11.16 -7.76 -19.33
C PRO A 31 -11.17 -6.42 -18.58
N SER A 32 -12.28 -5.70 -18.64
CA SER A 32 -12.44 -4.40 -18.00
C SER A 32 -12.90 -4.55 -16.57
N THR A 33 -12.26 -3.86 -15.64
CA THR A 33 -12.72 -3.76 -14.24
C THR A 33 -13.45 -2.43 -14.05
N THR A 34 -14.65 -2.48 -13.46
CA THR A 34 -15.36 -1.29 -12.98
C THR A 34 -15.05 -1.08 -11.50
N ILE A 35 -14.43 0.05 -11.18
CA ILE A 35 -14.10 0.45 -9.81
C ILE A 35 -15.08 1.53 -9.37
N SER A 36 -15.78 1.27 -8.28
CA SER A 36 -16.71 2.21 -7.65
C SER A 36 -16.38 2.42 -6.17
N GLY A 37 -16.70 3.57 -5.62
CA GLY A 37 -16.58 3.79 -4.18
C GLY A 37 -16.72 5.24 -3.80
N SER A 38 -16.14 5.62 -2.66
CA SER A 38 -16.27 6.97 -2.10
C SER A 38 -14.96 7.46 -1.51
N ALA A 39 -14.65 8.74 -1.73
CA ALA A 39 -13.60 9.46 -1.01
C ALA A 39 -14.19 10.16 0.22
N VAL A 40 -13.72 9.81 1.42
CA VAL A 40 -14.30 10.29 2.68
C VAL A 40 -13.24 10.77 3.69
N LYS A 41 -13.27 12.07 3.96
CA LYS A 41 -12.72 12.77 5.14
C LYS A 41 -13.77 13.79 5.62
N GLY A 42 -15.04 13.37 5.63
CA GLY A 42 -16.16 14.18 5.13
C GLY A 42 -16.29 13.91 3.63
N PRO A 43 -17.49 13.80 3.05
CA PRO A 43 -17.61 13.44 1.64
C PRO A 43 -16.84 14.42 0.75
N VAL A 44 -15.78 13.95 0.08
CA VAL A 44 -14.87 14.82 -0.67
C VAL A 44 -15.43 15.04 -2.06
N SER A 45 -15.91 16.26 -2.35
CA SER A 45 -16.52 16.59 -3.63
C SER A 45 -15.52 17.23 -4.59
N ASN A 46 -15.70 17.01 -5.89
CA ASN A 46 -14.88 17.56 -6.97
C ASN A 46 -13.38 17.23 -6.86
N ALA A 47 -13.06 16.09 -6.24
CA ALA A 47 -11.69 15.57 -6.21
C ALA A 47 -11.41 14.77 -7.47
N THR A 48 -10.17 14.82 -7.95
CA THR A 48 -9.71 13.97 -9.05
C THR A 48 -9.37 12.60 -8.51
N VAL A 49 -9.98 11.56 -9.07
CA VAL A 49 -9.69 10.15 -8.77
C VAL A 49 -8.86 9.60 -9.92
N THR A 50 -7.67 9.09 -9.62
CA THR A 50 -6.76 8.47 -10.59
C THR A 50 -6.53 7.02 -10.20
N VAL A 51 -6.71 6.10 -11.14
CA VAL A 51 -6.33 4.69 -10.95
C VAL A 51 -5.03 4.42 -11.67
N LYS A 52 -4.06 3.87 -10.95
CA LYS A 52 -2.71 3.57 -11.44
C LYS A 52 -2.41 2.08 -11.30
N ASP A 53 -1.69 1.52 -12.26
CA ASP A 53 -1.07 0.20 -12.14
C ASP A 53 -0.09 0.21 -10.96
N ALA A 54 -0.26 -0.72 -10.01
CA ALA A 54 0.57 -0.77 -8.81
C ALA A 54 2.03 -1.18 -9.11
N ALA A 55 2.28 -1.91 -10.21
CA ALA A 55 3.61 -2.41 -10.53
C ALA A 55 4.54 -1.33 -11.10
N ASN A 56 4.01 -0.39 -11.88
CA ASN A 56 4.80 0.59 -12.64
C ASN A 56 4.30 2.04 -12.51
N GLY A 57 3.16 2.27 -11.85
CA GLY A 57 2.58 3.61 -11.65
C GLY A 57 1.88 4.21 -12.87
N ALA A 58 1.71 3.46 -13.97
CA ALA A 58 1.04 3.93 -15.18
C ALA A 58 -0.43 4.28 -14.88
N VAL A 59 -0.89 5.42 -15.37
CA VAL A 59 -2.29 5.84 -15.23
C VAL A 59 -3.17 5.00 -16.14
N LEU A 60 -4.13 4.30 -15.54
CA LEU A 60 -5.10 3.44 -16.22
C LEU A 60 -6.41 4.17 -16.51
N GLY A 61 -6.71 5.22 -15.74
CA GLY A 61 -7.87 6.08 -15.98
C GLY A 61 -8.06 7.12 -14.87
N THR A 62 -8.91 8.09 -15.15
CA THR A 62 -9.25 9.20 -14.24
C THR A 62 -10.73 9.50 -14.25
N THR A 63 -11.29 9.89 -13.11
CA THR A 63 -12.65 10.42 -12.97
C THR A 63 -12.68 11.50 -11.88
N THR A 64 -13.85 12.02 -11.55
CA THR A 64 -14.03 12.99 -10.46
C THR A 64 -15.07 12.49 -9.45
N THR A 65 -14.89 12.85 -8.18
CA THR A 65 -15.91 12.55 -7.16
C THR A 65 -17.13 13.48 -7.31
N GLY A 66 -18.32 12.90 -7.16
CA GLY A 66 -19.59 13.62 -7.17
C GLY A 66 -19.97 14.24 -5.82
N ALA A 67 -21.22 14.67 -5.71
CA ALA A 67 -21.82 15.01 -4.41
C ALA A 67 -21.84 13.74 -3.53
N GLY A 68 -21.47 13.88 -2.25
CA GLY A 68 -21.34 12.72 -1.37
C GLY A 68 -20.05 11.90 -1.56
N GLY A 69 -19.10 12.40 -2.37
CA GLY A 69 -17.76 11.81 -2.52
C GLY A 69 -17.69 10.54 -3.35
N ALA A 70 -18.82 10.11 -3.94
CA ALA A 70 -18.90 8.89 -4.73
C ALA A 70 -18.19 9.04 -6.08
N TYR A 71 -17.61 7.95 -6.59
CA TYR A 71 -17.02 7.88 -7.92
C TYR A 71 -17.24 6.51 -8.56
N THR A 72 -17.18 6.46 -9.89
CA THR A 72 -17.14 5.22 -10.67
C THR A 72 -16.25 5.41 -11.89
N LEU A 73 -15.46 4.39 -12.24
CA LEU A 73 -14.56 4.38 -13.39
C LEU A 73 -14.37 2.96 -13.90
N SER A 74 -14.43 2.76 -15.21
CA SER A 74 -14.07 1.48 -15.85
C SER A 74 -12.67 1.57 -16.45
N ILE A 75 -11.84 0.56 -16.19
CA ILE A 75 -10.46 0.46 -16.71
C ILE A 75 -10.26 -0.88 -17.43
N PRO A 76 -9.58 -0.94 -18.59
CA PRO A 76 -9.29 -2.18 -19.30
C PRO A 76 -8.07 -2.90 -18.67
N PHE A 77 -8.15 -3.23 -17.39
CA PHE A 77 -7.03 -3.78 -16.61
C PHE A 77 -7.47 -4.80 -15.56
N THR A 78 -6.59 -5.77 -15.32
CA THR A 78 -6.65 -6.72 -14.20
C THR A 78 -5.29 -6.82 -13.53
N GLY A 79 -5.26 -6.91 -12.20
CA GLY A 79 -4.05 -6.85 -11.40
C GLY A 79 -4.19 -5.86 -10.24
N ASP A 80 -3.11 -5.68 -9.49
CA ASP A 80 -3.13 -4.74 -8.37
C ASP A 80 -3.07 -3.30 -8.87
N VAL A 81 -3.91 -2.45 -8.29
CA VAL A 81 -4.03 -1.04 -8.65
C VAL A 81 -4.03 -0.15 -7.42
N VAL A 82 -3.51 1.06 -7.57
CA VAL A 82 -3.62 2.12 -6.56
C VAL A 82 -4.67 3.11 -7.04
N VAL A 83 -5.69 3.35 -6.23
CA VAL A 83 -6.62 4.47 -6.42
C VAL A 83 -6.14 5.63 -5.57
N GLU A 84 -5.87 6.75 -6.22
CA GLU A 84 -5.38 7.99 -5.62
C GLU A 84 -6.41 9.09 -5.81
N VAL A 85 -6.78 9.77 -4.73
CA VAL A 85 -7.73 10.90 -4.74
C VAL A 85 -6.98 12.16 -4.34
N ASN A 86 -7.05 13.19 -5.19
CA ASN A 86 -6.37 14.47 -4.99
C ASN A 86 -7.30 15.66 -5.24
N GLY A 87 -7.07 16.76 -4.52
CA GLY A 87 -7.87 17.98 -4.61
C GLY A 87 -9.32 17.80 -4.15
N GLY A 88 -10.19 18.71 -4.58
CA GLY A 88 -11.56 18.79 -4.10
C GLY A 88 -11.66 19.39 -2.69
N SER A 89 -12.87 19.39 -2.15
CA SER A 89 -13.16 19.96 -0.83
C SER A 89 -14.11 19.07 -0.03
N TYR A 90 -13.97 19.14 1.29
CA TYR A 90 -14.81 18.41 2.24
C TYR A 90 -15.19 19.30 3.42
N LEU A 91 -16.29 18.94 4.08
CA LEU A 91 -16.63 19.53 5.38
C LEU A 91 -15.83 18.81 6.46
N ASP A 92 -14.88 19.50 7.09
CA ASP A 92 -14.04 18.89 8.11
C ASP A 92 -14.87 18.49 9.34
N GLU A 93 -14.69 17.26 9.82
CA GLU A 93 -15.56 16.68 10.84
C GLU A 93 -15.41 17.36 12.21
N ALA A 94 -14.22 17.90 12.50
CA ALA A 94 -13.89 18.55 13.77
C ALA A 94 -14.34 20.01 13.79
N THR A 95 -14.07 20.76 12.72
CA THR A 95 -14.32 22.21 12.65
C THR A 95 -15.65 22.58 12.02
N ARG A 96 -16.24 21.68 11.21
CA ARG A 96 -17.39 21.97 10.35
C ARG A 96 -17.12 23.11 9.36
N VAL A 97 -15.86 23.26 8.94
CA VAL A 97 -15.45 24.24 7.93
C VAL A 97 -15.12 23.52 6.63
N SER A 98 -15.54 24.10 5.50
CA SER A 98 -15.17 23.61 4.18
C SER A 98 -13.67 23.76 3.97
N THR A 99 -12.98 22.64 3.71
CA THR A 99 -11.53 22.53 3.66
C THR A 99 -11.11 21.82 2.38
N VAL A 100 -9.99 22.27 1.78
CA VAL A 100 -9.41 21.61 0.59
C VAL A 100 -8.65 20.36 1.01
N LEU A 101 -8.76 19.28 0.23
CA LEU A 101 -7.93 18.10 0.44
C LEU A 101 -6.47 18.40 0.08
N ALA A 102 -5.64 18.64 1.11
CA ALA A 102 -4.24 19.02 0.94
C ALA A 102 -3.29 17.81 0.73
N THR A 103 -3.63 16.65 1.29
CA THR A 103 -2.83 15.41 1.19
C THR A 103 -3.59 14.40 0.35
N PRO A 104 -3.02 13.86 -0.75
CA PRO A 104 -3.67 12.83 -1.53
C PRO A 104 -3.99 11.60 -0.68
N MET A 105 -5.19 11.04 -0.87
CA MET A 105 -5.61 9.83 -0.19
C MET A 105 -5.50 8.62 -1.11
N LYS A 106 -5.19 7.45 -0.55
CA LYS A 106 -4.89 6.23 -1.30
C LYS A 106 -5.60 5.00 -0.76
N VAL A 107 -5.87 4.06 -1.66
CA VAL A 107 -6.28 2.67 -1.35
C VAL A 107 -5.69 1.75 -2.43
N VAL A 108 -5.34 0.51 -2.07
CA VAL A 108 -4.91 -0.51 -3.03
C VAL A 108 -6.01 -1.55 -3.20
N LEU A 109 -6.26 -1.94 -4.45
CA LEU A 109 -7.29 -2.90 -4.82
C LEU A 109 -6.70 -3.95 -5.76
N ASN A 110 -7.40 -5.06 -5.92
CA ASN A 110 -7.16 -6.02 -7.00
C ASN A 110 -8.26 -5.89 -8.05
N ALA A 111 -7.91 -5.39 -9.23
CA ALA A 111 -8.77 -5.32 -10.39
C ALA A 111 -8.94 -6.71 -11.00
N ASN A 112 -10.17 -7.20 -11.11
CA ASN A 112 -10.47 -8.62 -11.37
C ASN A 112 -11.29 -8.87 -12.65
N GLY A 113 -11.51 -7.86 -13.48
CA GLY A 113 -12.32 -7.94 -14.71
C GLY A 113 -13.83 -7.88 -14.46
N GLY A 114 -14.25 -7.53 -13.24
CA GLY A 114 -15.64 -7.33 -12.84
C GLY A 114 -15.83 -6.03 -12.07
N ASN A 115 -16.65 -6.04 -11.02
CA ASN A 115 -16.91 -4.89 -10.16
C ASN A 115 -16.07 -4.98 -8.89
N VAL A 116 -15.36 -3.90 -8.57
CA VAL A 116 -14.54 -3.79 -7.36
C VAL A 116 -14.90 -2.50 -6.61
N THR A 117 -15.04 -2.60 -5.30
CA THR A 117 -15.27 -1.44 -4.44
C THR A 117 -13.96 -0.92 -3.87
N GLY A 118 -13.74 0.39 -3.96
CA GLY A 118 -12.60 1.08 -3.35
C GLY A 118 -13.04 2.30 -2.57
N VAL A 119 -12.99 2.24 -1.25
CA VAL A 119 -13.24 3.38 -0.38
C VAL A 119 -11.90 4.02 -0.06
N VAL A 120 -11.82 5.34 -0.23
CA VAL A 120 -10.60 6.12 -0.03
C VAL A 120 -10.78 7.03 1.17
N THR A 121 -10.03 6.79 2.24
CA THR A 121 -10.10 7.56 3.49
C THR A 121 -8.69 7.86 4.02
N PRO A 122 -8.57 8.71 5.06
CA PRO A 122 -7.31 8.85 5.78
C PRO A 122 -6.77 7.52 6.33
N LEU A 123 -7.64 6.61 6.82
CA LEU A 123 -7.19 5.32 7.33
C LEU A 123 -6.69 4.41 6.20
N THR A 124 -7.34 4.39 5.03
CA THR A 124 -6.78 3.63 3.89
C THR A 124 -5.43 4.17 3.44
N THR A 125 -5.23 5.47 3.58
CA THR A 125 -3.95 6.12 3.26
C THR A 125 -2.87 5.77 4.28
N ILE A 126 -3.21 5.74 5.57
CA ILE A 126 -2.31 5.25 6.63
C ILE A 126 -1.95 3.77 6.37
N ALA A 127 -2.92 2.93 6.00
CA ALA A 127 -2.67 1.53 5.65
C ALA A 127 -1.74 1.39 4.43
N TYR A 128 -1.93 2.23 3.40
CA TYR A 128 -1.02 2.27 2.24
C TYR A 128 0.41 2.59 2.67
N THR A 129 0.59 3.66 3.45
CA THR A 129 1.92 4.10 3.88
C THR A 129 2.55 3.08 4.82
N TYR A 130 1.77 2.46 5.71
CA TYR A 130 2.24 1.39 6.59
C TYR A 130 2.70 0.16 5.80
N ALA A 131 1.97 -0.22 4.74
CA ALA A 131 2.34 -1.38 3.92
C ALA A 131 3.58 -1.16 3.05
N PHE A 132 3.80 0.06 2.54
CA PHE A 132 4.75 0.29 1.44
C PHE A 132 5.79 1.38 1.69
N GLY A 133 5.62 2.23 2.71
CA GLY A 133 6.46 3.40 2.90
C GLY A 133 6.54 4.27 1.64
N THR A 134 7.76 4.67 1.27
CA THR A 134 8.04 5.50 0.08
C THR A 134 8.63 4.72 -1.10
N THR A 135 9.08 3.48 -0.91
CA THR A 135 9.85 2.72 -1.91
C THR A 135 9.29 1.33 -2.21
N GLY A 136 8.28 0.86 -1.49
CA GLY A 136 7.66 -0.45 -1.71
C GLY A 136 6.74 -0.46 -2.92
N THR A 137 6.83 -1.51 -3.75
CA THR A 137 5.84 -1.76 -4.82
C THR A 137 4.51 -2.17 -4.18
N PRO A 138 3.42 -1.42 -4.41
CA PRO A 138 2.13 -1.74 -3.81
C PRO A 138 1.58 -3.09 -4.29
N THR A 139 1.02 -3.87 -3.37
CA THR A 139 0.25 -5.09 -3.68
C THR A 139 -1.02 -5.14 -2.85
N ASN A 140 -2.11 -5.68 -3.39
CA ASN A 140 -3.38 -5.76 -2.67
C ASN A 140 -3.28 -6.68 -1.44
N ALA A 141 -2.46 -7.74 -1.52
CA ALA A 141 -2.25 -8.66 -0.41
C ALA A 141 -1.61 -7.96 0.81
N ALA A 142 -0.47 -7.28 0.62
CA ALA A 142 0.21 -6.57 1.71
C ALA A 142 -0.65 -5.42 2.26
N TYR A 143 -1.35 -4.71 1.37
CA TYR A 143 -2.28 -3.66 1.77
C TYR A 143 -3.41 -4.21 2.66
N LYS A 144 -4.02 -5.35 2.32
CA LYS A 144 -5.09 -5.95 3.13
C LYS A 144 -4.62 -6.33 4.53
N THR A 145 -3.41 -6.87 4.66
CA THR A 145 -2.79 -7.17 5.96
C THR A 145 -2.62 -5.89 6.79
N ALA A 146 -2.05 -4.84 6.20
CA ALA A 146 -1.88 -3.54 6.85
C ALA A 146 -3.22 -2.91 7.26
N ALA A 147 -4.20 -2.90 6.36
CA ALA A 147 -5.53 -2.35 6.61
C ALA A 147 -6.27 -3.10 7.72
N THR A 148 -6.14 -4.43 7.79
CA THR A 148 -6.75 -5.24 8.86
C THR A 148 -6.13 -4.93 10.21
N ASN A 149 -4.80 -4.86 10.29
CA ASN A 149 -4.09 -4.52 11.53
C ASN A 149 -4.44 -3.09 12.01
N LEU A 150 -4.53 -2.14 11.07
CA LEU A 150 -4.97 -0.78 11.34
C LEU A 150 -6.41 -0.75 11.85
N ALA A 151 -7.33 -1.48 11.21
CA ALA A 151 -8.73 -1.56 11.64
C ALA A 151 -8.85 -2.06 13.09
N THR A 152 -8.15 -3.15 13.46
CA THR A 152 -8.16 -3.68 14.82
C THR A 152 -7.68 -2.67 15.86
N GLN A 153 -6.60 -1.95 15.58
CA GLN A 153 -6.06 -0.98 16.54
C GLN A 153 -6.93 0.29 16.65
N PHE A 154 -7.65 0.65 15.59
CA PHE A 154 -8.71 1.66 15.63
C PHE A 154 -10.05 1.10 16.15
N GLN A 155 -10.06 -0.13 16.68
CA GLN A 155 -11.24 -0.82 17.22
C GLN A 155 -12.40 -0.99 16.23
N LEU A 156 -12.08 -1.00 14.93
CA LEU A 156 -13.00 -1.23 13.82
C LEU A 156 -13.05 -2.74 13.49
N ASN A 157 -13.30 -3.57 14.51
CA ASN A 157 -13.25 -5.03 14.36
C ASN A 157 -14.26 -5.51 13.31
N GLY A 158 -13.77 -6.25 12.32
CA GLY A 158 -14.59 -6.76 11.21
C GLY A 158 -14.90 -5.74 10.10
N VAL A 159 -14.40 -4.50 10.20
CA VAL A 159 -14.51 -3.51 9.13
C VAL A 159 -13.36 -3.70 8.13
N ASP A 160 -13.71 -3.93 6.87
CA ASP A 160 -12.75 -3.80 5.76
C ASP A 160 -12.64 -2.34 5.35
N LEU A 161 -11.51 -1.71 5.66
CA LEU A 161 -11.28 -0.29 5.40
C LEU A 161 -11.34 0.07 3.91
N ALA A 162 -11.01 -0.88 3.02
CA ALA A 162 -10.99 -0.63 1.57
C ALA A 162 -12.37 -0.75 0.91
N THR A 163 -13.34 -1.38 1.56
CA THR A 163 -14.65 -1.64 0.94
C THR A 163 -15.82 -1.08 1.75
N THR A 164 -15.63 -0.80 3.04
CA THR A 164 -16.69 -0.25 3.90
C THR A 164 -16.74 1.26 3.82
N VAL A 165 -17.87 1.82 3.40
CA VAL A 165 -18.08 3.28 3.37
C VAL A 165 -18.36 3.78 4.80
N PRO A 166 -17.55 4.70 5.35
CA PRO A 166 -17.83 5.30 6.66
C PRO A 166 -19.07 6.22 6.58
N VAL A 167 -19.90 6.20 7.62
CA VAL A 167 -21.03 7.11 7.76
C VAL A 167 -20.60 8.25 8.67
N VAL A 168 -20.38 9.43 8.10
CA VAL A 168 -19.84 10.62 8.80
C VAL A 168 -20.88 11.71 9.09
N THR A 169 -22.14 11.48 8.69
CA THR A 169 -23.27 12.38 8.95
C THR A 169 -24.50 11.59 9.39
N GLY A 170 -25.37 12.19 10.20
CA GLY A 170 -26.57 11.51 10.71
C GLY A 170 -26.21 10.46 11.75
N SER A 171 -26.69 9.22 11.57
CA SER A 171 -26.34 8.07 12.42
C SER A 171 -24.92 7.58 12.12
N VAL A 172 -23.94 8.29 12.66
CA VAL A 172 -22.50 8.01 12.48
C VAL A 172 -22.17 6.59 12.95
N ASN A 173 -21.40 5.83 12.17
CA ASN A 173 -20.91 4.49 12.54
C ASN A 173 -19.50 4.55 13.16
N ASP A 174 -18.97 3.44 13.67
CA ASP A 174 -17.65 3.44 14.34
C ASP A 174 -16.52 3.92 13.44
N TYR A 175 -16.57 3.58 12.14
CA TYR A 175 -15.59 4.07 11.17
C TYR A 175 -15.68 5.59 11.01
N GLY A 176 -16.89 6.14 10.88
CA GLY A 176 -17.09 7.60 10.86
C GLY A 176 -16.60 8.29 12.14
N ARG A 177 -16.84 7.69 13.31
CA ARG A 177 -16.33 8.20 14.60
C ARG A 177 -14.80 8.19 14.66
N ALA A 178 -14.16 7.14 14.14
CA ALA A 178 -12.71 7.04 14.06
C ALA A 178 -12.13 8.13 13.14
N LEU A 179 -12.76 8.41 12.00
CA LEU A 179 -12.35 9.51 11.13
C LEU A 179 -12.50 10.88 11.81
N ALA A 180 -13.60 11.10 12.55
CA ALA A 180 -13.81 12.34 13.32
C ALA A 180 -12.76 12.50 14.44
N GLY A 181 -12.40 11.40 15.12
CA GLY A 181 -11.32 11.36 16.11
C GLY A 181 -9.96 11.69 15.50
N LEU A 182 -9.65 11.12 14.32
CA LEU A 182 -8.42 11.44 13.59
C LEU A 182 -8.39 12.91 13.17
N SER A 183 -9.48 13.48 12.63
CA SER A 183 -9.51 14.90 12.27
C SER A 183 -9.28 15.80 13.48
N THR A 184 -9.93 15.47 14.60
CA THR A 184 -9.76 16.19 15.87
C THR A 184 -8.33 16.08 16.39
N TYR A 185 -7.69 14.91 16.26
CA TYR A 185 -6.29 14.72 16.67
C TYR A 185 -5.34 15.60 15.87
N LEU A 186 -5.49 15.61 14.54
CA LEU A 186 -4.67 16.43 13.65
C LEU A 186 -4.80 17.92 14.01
N GLN A 187 -6.02 18.37 14.31
CA GLN A 187 -6.28 19.74 14.72
C GLN A 187 -5.67 20.07 16.09
N GLN A 188 -5.97 19.29 17.13
CA GLN A 188 -5.53 19.57 18.50
C GLN A 188 -4.02 19.47 18.66
N SER A 189 -3.38 18.57 17.91
CA SER A 189 -1.93 18.37 17.94
C SER A 189 -1.18 19.30 16.98
N GLY A 190 -1.89 20.07 16.15
CA GLY A 190 -1.28 20.96 15.15
C GLY A 190 -0.45 20.22 14.09
N VAL A 191 -0.80 18.96 13.78
CA VAL A 191 -0.09 18.12 12.81
C VAL A 191 -0.94 17.86 11.58
N THR A 192 -0.32 17.71 10.42
CA THR A 192 -1.02 17.35 9.19
C THR A 192 -1.09 15.83 9.01
N LEU A 193 -2.02 15.34 8.17
CA LEU A 193 -2.01 13.93 7.77
C LEU A 193 -0.66 13.55 7.14
N GLN A 194 -0.08 14.41 6.31
CA GLN A 194 1.24 14.17 5.73
C GLN A 194 2.33 14.00 6.79
N THR A 195 2.34 14.84 7.83
CA THR A 195 3.27 14.73 8.96
C THR A 195 3.09 13.40 9.69
N LEU A 196 1.85 13.00 9.95
CA LEU A 196 1.53 11.71 10.57
C LEU A 196 2.03 10.54 9.72
N LEU A 197 1.84 10.60 8.40
CA LEU A 197 2.29 9.56 7.45
C LEU A 197 3.82 9.47 7.33
N THR A 198 4.56 10.54 7.63
CA THR A 198 6.04 10.56 7.51
C THR A 198 6.77 10.38 8.83
N THR A 199 6.07 10.42 9.95
CA THR A 199 6.71 10.30 11.27
C THR A 199 6.84 8.85 11.66
N ALA A 200 8.05 8.40 11.96
CA ALA A 200 8.29 7.13 12.62
C ALA A 200 8.09 7.28 14.13
N PHE A 201 7.28 6.43 14.76
CA PHE A 201 7.06 6.41 16.20
C PHE A 201 7.83 5.27 16.87
N ASN A 202 8.60 5.62 17.90
CA ASN A 202 9.08 4.67 18.88
C ASN A 202 8.00 4.33 19.93
N ASN A 203 8.32 3.45 20.88
CA ASN A 203 7.37 3.02 21.92
C ASN A 203 6.81 4.19 22.75
N ALA A 204 7.64 5.16 23.11
CA ALA A 204 7.21 6.33 23.87
C ALA A 204 6.29 7.24 23.04
N GLN A 205 6.63 7.47 21.77
CA GLN A 205 5.81 8.25 20.83
C GLN A 205 4.48 7.56 20.53
N SER A 206 4.46 6.23 20.49
CA SER A 206 3.23 5.44 20.30
C SER A 206 2.30 5.52 21.50
N ALA A 207 2.85 5.51 22.72
CA ALA A 207 2.09 5.77 23.93
C ALA A 207 1.52 7.20 23.95
N GLN A 208 2.33 8.20 23.57
CA GLN A 208 1.88 9.59 23.44
C GLN A 208 0.76 9.74 22.40
N PHE A 209 0.91 9.10 21.24
CA PHE A 209 -0.14 9.06 20.21
C PHE A 209 -1.41 8.40 20.74
N SER A 210 -1.30 7.31 21.50
CA SER A 210 -2.46 6.65 22.12
C SER A 210 -3.25 7.57 23.04
N THR A 211 -2.56 8.31 23.90
CA THR A 211 -3.18 9.29 24.78
C THR A 211 -3.82 10.43 23.97
N ALA A 212 -3.08 11.00 23.01
CA ALA A 212 -3.56 12.14 22.23
C ALA A 212 -4.76 11.77 21.35
N TYR A 213 -4.70 10.63 20.65
CA TYR A 213 -5.79 10.14 19.82
C TYR A 213 -7.02 9.77 20.66
N THR A 214 -6.84 9.13 21.82
CA THR A 214 -7.95 8.84 22.75
C THR A 214 -8.65 10.13 23.20
N SER A 215 -7.89 11.15 23.58
CA SER A 215 -8.43 12.46 23.98
C SER A 215 -9.20 13.12 22.82
N ALA A 216 -8.64 13.10 21.63
CA ALA A 216 -9.27 13.66 20.44
C ALA A 216 -10.54 12.90 20.03
N TYR A 217 -10.51 11.57 20.04
CA TYR A 217 -11.67 10.72 19.74
C TYR A 217 -12.82 10.99 20.72
N ASN A 218 -12.52 11.04 22.02
CA ASN A 218 -13.54 11.30 23.05
C ASN A 218 -14.09 12.73 22.96
N THR A 219 -13.26 13.69 22.53
CA THR A 219 -13.71 15.07 22.25
C THR A 219 -14.66 15.10 21.05
N ALA A 220 -14.34 14.37 19.98
CA ALA A 220 -15.19 14.28 18.79
C ALA A 220 -16.49 13.50 19.04
N ASN A 221 -16.46 12.56 19.99
CA ASN A 221 -17.52 11.58 20.23
C ASN A 221 -17.92 11.52 21.73
N PRO A 222 -18.44 12.60 22.33
CA PRO A 222 -18.68 12.68 23.77
C PRO A 222 -19.67 11.64 24.31
N GLY A 223 -20.57 11.12 23.47
CA GLY A 223 -21.53 10.07 23.83
C GLY A 223 -21.02 8.63 23.66
N HIS A 224 -19.81 8.44 23.12
CA HIS A 224 -19.23 7.12 22.81
C HIS A 224 -17.75 7.09 23.17
N PRO A 225 -17.35 7.26 24.44
CA PRO A 225 -15.94 7.29 24.79
C PRO A 225 -15.29 5.92 24.59
N ILE A 226 -14.08 5.93 24.03
CA ILE A 226 -13.24 4.75 23.80
C ILE A 226 -11.80 5.09 24.16
N THR A 227 -11.10 4.13 24.78
CA THR A 227 -9.64 4.22 24.99
C THR A 227 -8.93 3.42 23.92
N PHE A 228 -7.98 4.05 23.24
CA PHE A 228 -7.15 3.42 22.22
C PHE A 228 -5.74 3.15 22.74
N THR A 229 -5.19 2.02 22.33
CA THR A 229 -3.81 1.65 22.60
C THR A 229 -3.14 1.28 21.30
N PHE A 230 -2.13 2.05 20.92
CA PHE A 230 -1.30 1.85 19.76
C PHE A 230 0.04 1.31 20.24
N ASN A 231 0.37 0.08 19.82
CA ASN A 231 1.52 -0.68 20.33
C ASN A 231 2.81 -0.44 19.51
N GLY A 232 2.92 0.67 18.78
CA GLY A 232 4.04 0.95 17.90
C GLY A 232 3.99 0.27 16.53
N ASN A 233 3.26 -0.84 16.41
CA ASN A 233 2.99 -1.50 15.13
C ASN A 233 2.02 -0.74 14.21
N LEU A 234 1.56 0.46 14.59
CA LEU A 234 0.69 1.27 13.74
C LEU A 234 1.40 2.40 13.01
N ILE A 235 2.55 2.83 13.53
CA ILE A 235 3.28 4.00 13.02
C ILE A 235 4.79 3.71 13.09
N SER A 236 5.16 2.49 12.71
CA SER A 236 6.49 2.25 12.16
C SER A 236 6.47 2.74 10.72
N VAL A 237 7.07 3.91 10.46
CA VAL A 237 7.39 4.36 9.11
C VAL A 237 8.90 4.48 9.01
N SER A 238 9.57 3.34 9.00
CA SER A 238 10.86 3.20 8.35
C SER A 238 10.83 1.88 7.61
N GLY A 239 10.87 1.94 6.27
CA GLY A 239 10.77 0.76 5.45
C GLY A 239 11.85 -0.26 5.79
N THR A 240 11.44 -1.50 6.03
CA THR A 240 11.97 -2.70 5.39
C THR A 240 10.85 -3.73 5.41
N GLY A 241 10.58 -4.37 4.27
CA GLY A 241 9.35 -5.11 4.01
C GLY A 241 8.95 -6.18 5.04
N ALA A 242 7.65 -6.46 5.06
CA ALA A 242 7.01 -7.66 5.62
C ALA A 242 7.53 -8.12 7.00
N GLY A 243 7.25 -7.37 8.07
CA GLY A 243 7.60 -7.78 9.42
C GLY A 243 6.66 -7.24 10.49
N GLY A 244 5.36 -7.57 10.39
CA GLY A 244 4.35 -7.22 11.42
C GLY A 244 3.93 -8.37 12.32
N GLY A 245 4.78 -9.40 12.50
CA GLY A 245 4.46 -10.60 13.30
C GLY A 245 5.08 -10.59 14.71
N THR A 246 4.65 -11.50 15.58
CA THR A 246 5.21 -11.67 16.94
C THR A 246 6.44 -12.59 16.98
N GLY A 247 6.91 -13.05 15.82
CA GLY A 247 7.99 -14.02 15.70
C GLY A 247 9.37 -13.42 15.97
N SER A 248 10.29 -14.31 16.33
CA SER A 248 11.72 -14.01 16.45
C SER A 248 12.54 -15.00 15.62
N CYS A 249 13.74 -14.59 15.24
CA CYS A 249 14.68 -15.41 14.49
C CYS A 249 16.09 -15.08 14.95
N GLY A 250 16.78 -16.07 15.49
CA GLY A 250 18.23 -16.01 15.65
C GLY A 250 18.88 -16.24 14.30
N VAL A 251 19.83 -15.38 13.95
CA VAL A 251 20.66 -15.55 12.75
C VAL A 251 22.11 -15.56 13.19
N ASN A 252 22.77 -16.68 12.96
CA ASN A 252 24.21 -16.80 13.17
C ASN A 252 24.92 -16.62 11.82
N ILE A 253 25.86 -15.68 11.75
CA ILE A 253 26.67 -15.40 10.58
C ILE A 253 28.10 -15.87 10.85
N ASN A 254 28.53 -16.86 10.09
CA ASN A 254 29.88 -17.41 10.16
C ASN A 254 30.64 -17.10 8.88
N GLY A 255 31.90 -16.68 8.98
CA GLY A 255 32.71 -16.47 7.80
C GLY A 255 34.08 -15.92 8.15
N THR A 256 34.72 -15.28 7.17
CA THR A 256 36.04 -14.68 7.38
C THR A 256 36.11 -13.29 6.77
N PHE A 257 36.73 -12.36 7.49
CA PHE A 257 37.01 -11.01 7.01
C PHE A 257 38.52 -10.83 6.85
N THR A 258 38.96 -10.36 5.69
CA THR A 258 40.38 -10.09 5.42
C THR A 258 40.58 -8.60 5.20
N ALA A 259 41.26 -7.94 6.14
CA ALA A 259 41.73 -6.57 5.99
C ALA A 259 43.26 -6.53 6.13
N SER A 260 43.92 -5.81 5.23
CA SER A 260 45.38 -5.63 5.22
C SER A 260 46.18 -6.93 5.27
N GLY A 261 45.68 -8.00 4.64
CA GLY A 261 46.37 -9.31 4.54
C GLY A 261 46.17 -10.26 5.73
N THR A 262 45.44 -9.84 6.78
CA THR A 262 45.12 -10.70 7.94
C THR A 262 43.67 -11.15 7.87
N THR A 263 43.44 -12.46 7.94
CA THR A 263 42.10 -13.06 7.93
C THR A 263 41.62 -13.33 9.36
N VAL A 264 40.49 -12.73 9.73
CA VAL A 264 39.85 -12.87 11.04
C VAL A 264 38.56 -13.69 10.88
N PRO A 265 38.35 -14.75 11.68
CA PRO A 265 37.08 -15.47 11.69
C PRO A 265 35.97 -14.60 12.27
N LEU A 266 34.83 -14.55 11.57
CA LEU A 266 33.60 -13.92 12.01
C LEU A 266 32.64 -14.99 12.52
N ASN A 267 32.11 -14.78 13.71
CA ASN A 267 30.99 -15.54 14.27
C ASN A 267 30.11 -14.54 15.03
N LEU A 268 29.01 -14.13 14.41
CA LEU A 268 28.14 -13.07 14.91
C LEU A 268 26.70 -13.57 15.00
N ASP A 269 26.13 -13.49 16.21
CA ASP A 269 24.74 -13.78 16.45
C ASP A 269 23.89 -12.51 16.38
N TYR A 270 22.90 -12.52 15.49
CA TYR A 270 21.88 -11.48 15.36
C TYR A 270 20.55 -12.02 15.88
N CYS A 271 19.76 -11.15 16.51
CA CYS A 271 18.37 -11.43 16.83
C CYS A 271 17.48 -10.56 15.98
N VAL A 272 16.64 -11.15 15.13
CA VAL A 272 15.66 -10.42 14.33
C VAL A 272 14.28 -10.70 14.90
N THR A 273 13.58 -9.67 15.32
CA THR A 273 12.23 -9.77 15.91
C THR A 273 11.22 -9.03 15.04
N GLY A 274 9.94 -9.38 15.18
CA GLY A 274 8.86 -8.75 14.41
C GLY A 274 8.49 -9.48 13.11
N ILE A 275 9.13 -10.60 12.81
CA ILE A 275 8.75 -11.40 11.63
C ILE A 275 7.49 -12.23 11.89
N ALA A 276 6.85 -12.73 10.83
CA ALA A 276 5.74 -13.67 10.98
C ALA A 276 6.19 -14.91 11.80
N ALA A 277 5.31 -15.44 12.66
CA ALA A 277 5.62 -16.65 13.41
C ALA A 277 6.01 -17.79 12.45
N SER A 278 7.02 -18.59 12.82
CA SER A 278 7.54 -19.70 12.00
C SER A 278 8.16 -19.30 10.65
N SER A 279 8.47 -18.02 10.42
CA SER A 279 9.07 -17.54 9.17
C SER A 279 10.59 -17.37 9.20
N CYS A 280 11.27 -17.91 10.21
CA CYS A 280 12.73 -17.87 10.37
C CYS A 280 13.41 -18.88 9.44
N ASN A 281 13.63 -18.51 8.18
CA ASN A 281 14.32 -19.34 7.19
C ASN A 281 15.07 -18.49 6.16
N ALA A 282 16.00 -19.12 5.43
CA ALA A 282 16.90 -18.47 4.46
C ALA A 282 16.19 -17.83 3.24
N GLY A 283 14.91 -18.14 3.02
CA GLY A 283 14.09 -17.58 1.94
C GLY A 283 13.24 -16.38 2.36
N ASN A 284 13.29 -15.98 3.63
CA ASN A 284 12.52 -14.86 4.13
C ASN A 284 13.14 -13.53 3.65
N GLY A 285 12.41 -12.82 2.79
CA GLY A 285 12.85 -11.55 2.20
C GLY A 285 13.10 -10.45 3.23
N SER A 286 12.28 -10.39 4.28
CA SER A 286 12.39 -9.44 5.39
C SER A 286 13.66 -9.67 6.21
N LEU A 287 13.98 -10.94 6.44
CA LEU A 287 15.19 -11.36 7.15
C LEU A 287 16.45 -11.08 6.33
N SER A 288 16.43 -11.40 5.04
CA SER A 288 17.53 -11.13 4.11
C SER A 288 17.81 -9.61 4.00
N GLN A 289 16.76 -8.80 4.03
CA GLN A 289 16.86 -7.35 3.98
C GLN A 289 17.37 -6.74 5.31
N ALA A 290 16.91 -7.26 6.45
CA ALA A 290 17.40 -6.87 7.77
C ALA A 290 18.92 -7.03 7.89
N LEU A 291 19.44 -8.17 7.41
CA LEU A 291 20.84 -8.53 7.53
C LEU A 291 21.75 -7.77 6.56
N THR A 292 21.24 -7.38 5.39
CA THR A 292 22.01 -6.63 4.38
C THR A 292 22.14 -5.13 4.71
N SER A 293 21.24 -4.59 5.53
CA SER A 293 21.28 -3.19 5.98
C SER A 293 22.38 -2.89 7.01
N GLN A 294 22.95 -3.92 7.65
CA GLN A 294 24.03 -3.78 8.62
C GLN A 294 25.37 -3.63 7.89
N GLN A 295 25.79 -2.37 7.73
CA GLN A 295 27.02 -1.94 7.04
C GLN A 295 28.33 -2.52 7.64
N GLY A 296 28.26 -3.37 8.68
CA GLY A 296 29.42 -3.96 9.35
C GLY A 296 30.04 -5.19 8.67
N VAL A 297 29.45 -5.70 7.59
CA VAL A 297 29.92 -6.93 6.91
C VAL A 297 30.40 -6.67 5.46
N ALA A 298 30.47 -5.40 5.06
CA ALA A 298 30.99 -5.00 3.75
C ALA A 298 32.48 -5.40 3.62
N GLY A 299 32.75 -6.45 2.83
CA GLY A 299 34.10 -6.94 2.55
C GLY A 299 34.44 -8.35 3.08
N ALA A 300 33.51 -9.06 3.73
CA ALA A 300 33.74 -10.45 4.14
C ALA A 300 33.61 -11.43 2.96
N ALA A 301 34.49 -12.44 2.91
CA ALA A 301 34.44 -13.54 1.95
C ALA A 301 33.92 -14.81 2.65
N ASN A 302 33.06 -15.58 1.95
CA ASN A 302 32.46 -16.83 2.43
C ASN A 302 31.61 -16.69 3.71
N LEU A 303 30.54 -15.90 3.65
CA LEU A 303 29.54 -15.82 4.72
C LEU A 303 28.55 -16.99 4.61
N VAL A 304 28.37 -17.72 5.71
CA VAL A 304 27.37 -18.77 5.91
C VAL A 304 26.36 -18.28 6.93
N TYR A 305 25.08 -18.34 6.57
CA TYR A 305 23.97 -17.90 7.42
C TYR A 305 23.23 -19.11 7.97
N THR A 306 23.10 -19.20 9.29
CA THR A 306 22.30 -20.23 9.97
C THR A 306 21.14 -19.56 10.70
N TYR A 307 19.94 -20.15 10.58
CA TYR A 307 18.70 -19.58 11.08
C TYR A 307 18.11 -20.46 12.20
N THR A 308 17.78 -19.87 13.34
CA THR A 308 17.18 -20.55 14.49
C THR A 308 15.88 -19.89 14.90
N ALA A 309 14.85 -20.69 15.18
CA ALA A 309 13.51 -20.18 15.53
C ALA A 309 13.45 -19.30 16.80
N SER A 310 14.52 -19.28 17.59
CA SER A 310 14.68 -18.45 18.78
C SER A 310 15.98 -17.67 18.70
N CYS A 311 15.99 -16.47 19.27
CA CYS A 311 17.21 -15.69 19.47
C CYS A 311 18.10 -16.29 20.56
N VAL A 312 19.42 -16.12 20.41
CA VAL A 312 20.37 -16.40 21.49
C VAL A 312 20.17 -15.40 22.64
N ALA A 313 20.58 -15.78 23.85
CA ALA A 313 20.36 -14.96 25.05
C ALA A 313 21.08 -13.60 25.01
N ASN A 314 22.20 -13.49 24.28
CA ASN A 314 23.00 -12.28 24.17
C ASN A 314 23.47 -12.09 22.71
N PRO A 315 22.60 -11.64 21.80
CA PRO A 315 23.01 -11.40 20.42
C PRO A 315 23.95 -10.19 20.35
N VAL A 316 24.84 -10.20 19.37
CA VAL A 316 25.72 -9.06 19.04
C VAL A 316 24.88 -7.84 18.67
N VAL A 317 23.78 -8.05 17.94
CA VAL A 317 22.82 -7.01 17.56
C VAL A 317 21.40 -7.57 17.56
N THR A 318 20.45 -6.78 18.07
CA THR A 318 19.02 -7.05 17.92
C THR A 318 18.42 -6.08 16.90
N ILE A 319 17.81 -6.63 15.86
CA ILE A 319 17.09 -5.92 14.80
C ILE A 319 15.59 -6.12 15.04
N HIS A 320 14.87 -5.02 15.17
CA HIS A 320 13.43 -5.02 15.29
C HIS A 320 12.84 -4.66 13.93
N LEU A 321 12.33 -5.66 13.22
CA LEU A 321 11.47 -5.44 12.06
C LEU A 321 10.09 -5.06 12.61
N GLN A 322 9.49 -4.02 12.06
CA GLN A 322 8.19 -3.51 12.49
C GLN A 322 7.25 -3.43 11.30
#